data_AF-A0A2W5Q257-F1
#
_entry.id   AF-A0A2W5Q257-F1
#
_cell.length_a   1.000
_cell.length_b   1.000
_cell.length_c   1.000
_cell.angle_alpha   90.00
_cell.angle_beta   90.00
_cell.angle_gamma   90.00
#
_symmetry.space_group_name_H-M   'P 1'
#
loop_
_entity.id
_entity.type
_entity.pdbx_description
1 polymer ?
#
loop_
_entity_poly.entity_id
_entity_poly.type
_entity_poly.pdbx_seq_one_letter_code
_entity_poly.pdbx_strand_id
1 'polypeptide(L)' 'MTHSDPHPLIGIIMGSQSDWETMKICHELLHEFQIPHEVKIVSA' A
#
# COMPACT_ATOMS: atom_id res chain seq x y z
N MET A 1 -8.55 -2.07 3.32
CA MET A 1 -8.06 -1.07 4.29
C MET A 1 -7.22 -0.10 3.50
N THR A 2 -7.51 1.20 3.57
CA THR A 2 -6.73 2.22 2.87
C THR A 2 -5.76 2.84 3.88
N HIS A 3 -4.47 2.74 3.60
CA HIS A 3 -3.40 3.43 4.35
C HIS A 3 -2.89 4.59 3.49
N SER A 4 -2.61 5.74 4.09
CA SER A 4 -2.05 6.88 3.37
C SER A 4 -1.36 7.80 4.35
N ASP A 5 -0.02 7.79 4.32
CA ASP A 5 0.79 8.74 5.07
C ASP A 5 0.79 10.12 4.40
N PRO A 6 0.98 11.21 5.16
CA PRO A 6 1.24 12.52 4.58
C PRO A 6 2.50 12.49 3.69
N HIS A 7 2.41 12.98 2.46
CA HIS A 7 3.51 13.01 1.48
C HIS A 7 4.13 11.61 1.22
N PRO A 8 3.36 10.64 0.71
CA PRO A 8 3.83 9.29 0.51
C PRO A 8 4.93 9.28 -0.57
N LEU A 9 6.02 8.55 -0.30
CA LEU A 9 7.10 8.35 -1.26
C LEU A 9 6.85 7.16 -2.19
N ILE A 10 6.04 6.21 -1.73
CA ILE A 10 5.72 4.97 -2.43
C ILE A 10 4.20 4.77 -2.45
N GLY A 11 3.67 4.38 -3.61
CA GLY A 11 2.28 3.95 -3.76
C GLY A 11 2.19 2.44 -4.00
N ILE A 12 1.45 1.73 -3.14
CA ILE A 12 1.06 0.34 -3.33
C ILE A 12 -0.30 0.33 -4.03
N ILE A 13 -0.30 0.02 -5.33
CA ILE A 13 -1.51 0.00 -6.16
C ILE A 13 -1.91 -1.44 -6.46
N MET A 14 -3.19 -1.74 -6.34
CA MET A 14 -3.76 -3.04 -6.70
C MET A 14 -5.09 -2.89 -7.43
N GLY A 15 -5.48 -3.87 -8.24
CA GLY A 15 -6.70 -3.79 -9.07
C GLY A 15 -7.97 -4.12 -8.30
N SER A 16 -7.86 -4.92 -7.23
CA SER A 16 -8.99 -5.41 -6.46
C SER A 16 -8.60 -5.67 -5.00
N GLN A 17 -9.60 -5.85 -4.14
CA GLN A 17 -9.35 -6.22 -2.74
C GLN A 17 -8.75 -7.63 -2.61
N SER A 18 -9.01 -8.55 -3.54
CA SER A 18 -8.44 -9.90 -3.51
C SER A 18 -6.91 -9.91 -3.69
N ASP A 19 -6.35 -8.89 -4.33
CA ASP A 19 -4.89 -8.75 -4.49
C ASP A 19 -4.19 -8.40 -3.16
N TRP A 20 -4.94 -7.95 -2.15
CA TRP A 20 -4.39 -7.52 -0.87
C TRP A 20 -3.60 -8.61 -0.15
N GLU A 21 -4.00 -9.87 -0.29
CA GLU A 21 -3.30 -10.99 0.37
C GLU A 21 -1.83 -11.07 -0.07
N THR A 22 -1.55 -10.73 -1.33
CA THR A 22 -0.19 -10.64 -1.86
C THR A 22 0.46 -9.30 -1.52
N MET A 23 -0.28 -8.19 -1.65
CA MET A 23 0.28 -6.84 -1.55
C MET A 23 0.55 -6.37 -0.11
N LYS A 24 -0.08 -6.97 0.90
CA LYS A 24 0.08 -6.58 2.31
C LYS A 24 1.53 -6.68 2.82
N ILE A 25 2.32 -7.60 2.26
CA ILE A 25 3.73 -7.78 2.64
C ILE A 25 4.55 -6.50 2.35
N CYS A 26 4.25 -5.81 1.25
CA CYS A 26 4.89 -4.53 0.94
C CYS A 26 4.51 -3.45 1.98
N HIS A 27 3.24 -3.39 2.39
CA HIS A 27 2.79 -2.45 3.43
C HIS A 27 3.49 -2.72 4.76
N GLU A 28 3.55 -3.99 5.18
CA GLU A 28 4.19 -4.41 6.44
C GLU A 28 5.68 -4.01 6.47
N LEU A 29 6.42 -4.30 5.41
CA LEU A 29 7.85 -3.93 5.32
C LEU A 29 8.05 -2.42 5.34
N LEU A 30 7.27 -1.67 4.55
CA LEU A 30 7.38 -0.21 4.52
C LEU A 30 7.01 0.42 5.86
N HIS A 31 6.04 -0.16 6.57
CA HIS A 31 5.67 0.27 7.91
C HIS A 31 6.77 -0.01 8.94
N GLU A 32 7.38 -1.21 8.90
CA GLU A 32 8.50 -1.60 9.79
C GLU A 32 9.71 -0.67 9.61
N PHE A 33 10.05 -0.33 8.37
CA PHE A 33 11.15 0.59 8.05
C PHE A 33 10.79 2.08 8.19
N GLN A 34 9.57 2.40 8.62
CA GLN A 34 9.05 3.77 8.74
C GLN A 34 9.16 4.59 7.43
N ILE A 35 8.91 3.94 6.29
CA ILE A 35 8.90 4.58 4.98
C ILE A 35 7.48 5.07 4.66
N PRO A 36 7.25 6.39 4.47
CA PRO A 36 5.93 6.93 4.15
C PRO A 36 5.37 6.37 2.84
N HIS A 37 4.16 5.80 2.91
CA HIS A 37 3.55 5.17 1.75
C HIS A 37 2.02 5.25 1.76
N GLU A 38 1.41 4.92 0.63
CA GLU A 38 -0.04 4.80 0.49
C GLU A 38 -0.44 3.47 -0.13
N VAL A 39 -1.67 3.04 0.16
CA VAL A 39 -2.29 1.82 -0.36
C VAL A 39 -3.61 2.19 -1.02
N LYS A 40 -3.74 1.92 -2.33
CA LYS A 40 -4.95 2.23 -3.10
C LYS A 40 -5.37 1.06 -3.98
N ILE A 41 -6.69 0.90 -4.12
CA ILE A 41 -7.30 0.05 -5.14
C ILE A 41 -7.63 0.95 -6.34
N VAL A 42 -7.01 0.67 -7.48
CA VAL A 42 -7.20 1.41 -8.72
C VAL A 42 -7.41 0.40 -9.84
N SER A 43 -8.59 0.40 -10.46
CA SER A 43 -8.79 -0.27 -11.74
C SER A 43 -8.18 0.59 -12.84
N ALA A 44 -7.53 -0.05 -13.81
CA ALA A 44 -7.19 0.60 -15.08
C ALA A 44 -8.46 1.12 -15.78
#